data_AF-A0A5K0ZEW6-F1
#
_entry.id   AF-A0A5K0ZEW6-F1
#
_cell.length_a   1.000
_cell.length_b   1.000
_cell.length_c   1.000
_cell.angle_alpha   90.00
_cell.angle_beta   90.00
_cell.angle_gamma   90.00
#
_symmetry.space_group_name_H-M   'P 1'
#
loop_
_entity.id
_entity.type
_entity.pdbx_description
1 polymer ?
#
loop_
_entity_poly.entity_id
_entity_poly.type
_entity_poly.pdbx_seq_one_letter_code
_entity_poly.pdbx_strand_id
1 'polypeptide(L)' 'EWVAEWQVQNAAKEDYQKFAKAQLDVYGRASFGWAYWTLKNVNPHWSLRWMIENGYITL' A
#
# COMPACT_ATOMS: atom_id res chain seq x y z
N GLU A 1 -2.99 -8.43 7.49
CA GLU A 1 -3.68 -7.61 6.48
C GLU A 1 -3.23 -6.16 6.64
N TRP A 2 -3.06 -5.40 5.56
CA TRP A 2 -2.60 -4.01 5.60
C TRP A 2 -3.09 -3.18 4.41
N VAL A 3 -3.06 -1.84 4.53
CA VAL A 3 -3.41 -0.90 3.46
C VAL A 3 -2.41 0.25 3.45
N ALA A 4 -2.13 0.82 2.28
CA ALA A 4 -1.24 1.97 2.15
C ALA A 4 -1.98 3.33 2.23
N GLU A 5 -3.26 3.34 2.59
CA GLU A 5 -3.99 4.57 2.84
C GLU A 5 -3.34 5.33 4.00
N TRP A 6 -3.19 6.64 3.82
CA TRP A 6 -2.57 7.51 4.78
C TRP A 6 -3.49 8.71 5.02
N GLN A 7 -4.10 8.78 6.21
CA GLN A 7 -5.05 9.83 6.61
C GLN A 7 -4.41 11.22 6.84
N VAL A 8 -3.28 11.50 6.20
CA VAL A 8 -2.65 12.81 6.19
C VAL A 8 -3.14 13.59 4.98
N GLN A 9 -3.70 14.77 5.25
CA GLN A 9 -4.18 15.64 4.18
C GLN A 9 -3.02 16.10 3.29
N ASN A 10 -3.24 16.08 1.97
CA ASN A 10 -2.28 16.52 0.96
C ASN A 10 -0.91 15.81 1.00
N ALA A 11 -0.86 14.55 1.47
CA ALA A 11 0.36 13.74 1.39
C ALA A 11 0.81 13.57 -0.08
N ALA A 12 2.11 13.69 -0.32
CA ALA A 12 2.68 13.55 -1.65
C ALA A 12 2.69 12.08 -2.10
N LYS A 13 2.83 11.81 -3.40
CA LYS A 13 2.92 10.43 -3.90
C LYS A 13 4.10 9.68 -3.28
N GLU A 14 5.22 10.37 -3.11
CA GLU A 14 6.45 9.85 -2.51
C GLU A 14 6.24 9.43 -1.05
N ASP A 15 5.34 10.12 -0.34
CA ASP A 15 4.98 9.80 1.04
C ASP A 15 4.26 8.45 1.10
N TYR A 16 3.28 8.22 0.23
CA TYR A 16 2.62 6.92 0.10
C TYR A 16 3.58 5.81 -0.31
N GLN A 17 4.50 6.07 -1.24
CA GLN A 17 5.50 5.08 -1.68
C GLN A 17 6.43 4.67 -0.52
N LYS A 18 6.93 5.64 0.25
CA LYS A 18 7.76 5.37 1.44
C LYS A 18 6.98 4.59 2.48
N PHE A 19 5.73 4.95 2.72
CA PHE A 19 4.89 4.26 3.69
C PHE A 19 4.61 2.81 3.27
N ALA A 20 4.21 2.58 2.02
CA ALA A 20 3.99 1.23 1.50
C ALA A 20 5.27 0.38 1.51
N LYS A 21 6.42 0.97 1.17
CA LYS A 21 7.71 0.29 1.25
C LYS A 21 8.04 -0.14 2.69
N ALA A 22 7.87 0.74 3.66
CA ALA A 22 8.10 0.40 5.06
C ALA A 22 7.18 -0.74 5.53
N GLN A 23 5.91 -0.73 5.12
CA GLN A 23 4.98 -1.83 5.42
C GLN A 23 5.45 -3.15 4.78
N LEU A 24 5.86 -3.14 3.51
CA LEU A 24 6.40 -4.31 2.83
C LEU A 24 7.68 -4.85 3.49
N ASP A 25 8.59 -3.97 3.91
CA ASP A 25 9.84 -4.36 4.58
C ASP A 25 9.57 -5.07 5.92
N VAL A 26 8.48 -4.69 6.62
CA VAL A 26 8.06 -5.31 7.88
C VAL A 26 7.28 -6.60 7.63
N TYR A 27 6.23 -6.54 6.82
CA TYR A 27 5.34 -7.69 6.57
C TYR A 27 6.01 -8.77 5.71
N GLY A 28 6.94 -8.41 4.83
CA GLY A 28 7.73 -9.36 4.05
C GLY A 28 8.60 -10.29 4.90
N ARG A 29 8.83 -9.94 6.18
CA ARG A 29 9.52 -10.82 7.16
C ARG A 29 8.58 -11.76 7.89
N ALA A 30 7.26 -11.62 7.72
CA ALA A 30 6.28 -12.48 8.39
C ALA A 30 6.29 -13.89 7.77
N SER A 31 6.36 -14.92 8.61
CA SER A 31 6.42 -16.33 8.17
C SER A 31 5.08 -16.88 7.68
N PHE A 32 3.96 -16.29 8.10
CA PHE A 32 2.61 -16.69 7.69
C PHE A 32 2.10 -15.91 6.46
N GLY A 33 2.99 -15.15 5.81
CA GLY A 33 2.63 -14.26 4.70
C GLY A 33 1.88 -13.01 5.14
N TRP A 34 1.41 -12.27 4.16
CA TRP A 34 0.65 -11.03 4.35
C TRP A 34 -0.36 -10.85 3.21
N ALA A 35 -1.33 -9.98 3.42
CA ALA A 35 -2.32 -9.63 2.41
C ALA A 35 -2.58 -8.12 2.43
N TYR A 36 -2.66 -7.52 1.24
CA TYR A 36 -3.13 -6.15 1.07
C TYR A 36 -4.65 -6.12 1.10
N TRP A 37 -5.22 -5.18 1.85
CA TRP A 37 -6.64 -4.87 1.82
C TRP A 37 -6.89 -3.63 0.97
N THR A 38 -7.51 -3.74 -0.19
CA THR A 38 -8.08 -4.92 -0.86
C THR A 38 -7.63 -4.96 -2.32
N LEU A 39 -7.94 -6.04 -3.05
CA LEU A 39 -7.55 -6.17 -4.46
C LEU A 39 -8.13 -5.04 -5.32
N LYS A 40 -9.41 -4.68 -5.09
CA LYS A 40 -10.12 -3.62 -5.81
C LYS A 40 -11.04 -2.86 -4.84
N ASN A 41 -10.99 -1.54 -4.89
CA ASN A 41 -11.85 -0.65 -4.10
C ASN A 41 -12.26 0.58 -4.93
N VAL A 42 -13.35 1.25 -4.54
CA VAL A 42 -13.76 2.54 -5.11
C VAL A 42 -12.81 3.67 -4.71
N ASN A 43 -12.15 3.55 -3.55
CA ASN A 43 -11.13 4.47 -3.06
C ASN A 43 -9.74 4.03 -3.58
N PRO A 44 -9.02 4.88 -4.33
CA PRO A 44 -7.76 4.51 -5.00
C PRO A 44 -6.71 3.87 -4.09
N HIS A 45 -6.38 4.47 -2.95
CA HIS A 45 -5.34 3.96 -2.06
C HIS A 45 -5.75 2.69 -1.29
N TRP A 46 -7.03 2.31 -1.35
CA TRP A 46 -7.54 1.04 -0.80
C TRP A 46 -7.54 -0.08 -1.85
N SER A 47 -7.14 0.20 -3.09
CA SER A 47 -7.15 -0.74 -4.21
C SER A 47 -5.73 -1.12 -4.58
N LEU A 48 -5.29 -2.34 -4.23
CA LEU A 48 -3.96 -2.85 -4.56
C LEU A 48 -3.69 -2.72 -6.07
N ARG A 49 -4.68 -3.10 -6.88
CA ARG A 49 -4.58 -3.00 -8.34
C ARG A 49 -4.25 -1.58 -8.78
N TRP A 50 -4.97 -0.60 -8.25
CA TRP A 50 -4.74 0.81 -8.60
C TRP A 50 -3.36 1.27 -8.12
N MET A 51 -2.95 0.86 -6.92
CA MET A 51 -1.66 1.22 -6.35
C MET A 51 -0.48 0.70 -7.18
N ILE A 52 -0.56 -0.53 -7.71
CA ILE A 52 0.46 -1.08 -8.60
C ILE A 52 0.42 -0.38 -9.97
N GLU A 53 -0.77 -0.27 -10.58
CA GLU A 53 -0.93 0.34 -11.92
C GLU A 53 -0.47 1.82 -11.97
N ASN A 54 -0.56 2.54 -10.84
CA ASN A 54 -0.13 3.94 -10.74
C ASN A 54 1.25 4.12 -10.11
N GLY A 55 1.99 3.03 -9.86
CA GLY A 55 3.36 3.07 -9.36
C GLY A 55 3.52 3.58 -7.92
N TYR A 56 2.51 3.37 -7.07
CA TYR A 56 2.60 3.63 -5.63
C TYR A 56 3.23 2.46 -4.88
N ILE A 57 3.04 1.23 -5.39
CA ILE A 57 3.56 0.00 -4.80
C ILE A 57 4.23 -0.83 -5.90
N THR A 58 5.37 -1.43 -5.57
CA THR A 58 6.02 -2.48 -6.38
C THR A 58 6.14 -3.72 -5.50
N LEU A 59 5.60 -4.84 -5.99
CA LEU A 59 5.60 -6.15 -5.32
C LEU A 59 6.52 -7.14 -6.04
#